data_AF-A0A7J5E8I0-F1
#
_entry.id   AF-A0A7J5E8I0-F1
#
_cell.length_a   1.000
_cell.length_b   1.000
_cell.length_c   1.000
_cell.angle_alpha   90.00
_cell.angle_beta   90.00
_cell.angle_gamma   90.00
#
_symmetry.space_group_name_H-M   'P 1'
#
loop_
_entity.id
_entity.type
_entity.pdbx_description
1 polymer ?
#
loop_
_entity_poly.entity_id
_entity_poly.type
_entity_poly.pdbx_seq_one_letter_code
_entity_poly.pdbx_strand_id
1 'polypeptide(L)'
;PVSRAQIILGKFFGGFAVVFLNIAYLVIGIWFLLGVKFGVWAPEMLLSIIMISFTFAVLYSLIILVGILTRSSILAMMLTYLIFFILSPVLVFRDKISILLDSDFTEYLLDGLYYIIPKTAELSTINMNVVQGLGIDEYQPIITSFLFMILTLALSITIFSKKDY
;
A
#
# COMPACT_ATOMS: atom_id res chain seq x y z
N PRO A 1 12.98 -2.60 -29.83
CA PRO A 1 12.68 -3.56 -28.74
C PRO A 1 12.64 -2.84 -27.38
N VAL A 2 11.45 -2.65 -26.81
CA VAL A 2 11.28 -2.01 -25.50
C VAL A 2 11.81 -2.95 -24.42
N SER A 3 12.62 -2.43 -23.49
CA SER A 3 13.12 -3.22 -22.36
C SER A 3 11.94 -3.71 -21.52
N ARG A 4 11.96 -4.99 -21.14
CA ARG A 4 10.91 -5.62 -20.29
C ARG A 4 10.72 -4.87 -18.97
N ALA A 5 11.78 -4.27 -18.44
CA ALA A 5 11.72 -3.39 -17.26
C ALA A 5 10.93 -2.10 -17.55
N GLN A 6 11.08 -1.51 -18.74
CA GLN A 6 10.38 -0.30 -19.14
C GLN A 6 8.87 -0.52 -19.28
N ILE A 7 8.44 -1.71 -19.67
CA ILE A 7 7.01 -2.08 -19.72
C ILE A 7 6.42 -2.12 -18.31
N ILE A 8 7.10 -2.79 -17.37
CA ILE A 8 6.63 -2.89 -15.98
C ILE A 8 6.64 -1.53 -15.28
N LEU A 9 7.73 -0.78 -15.42
CA LEU A 9 7.83 0.55 -14.84
C LEU A 9 6.82 1.52 -15.47
N GLY A 10 6.62 1.46 -16.78
CA GLY A 10 5.59 2.25 -17.47
C GLY A 10 4.18 1.94 -16.96
N LYS A 11 3.87 0.66 -16.74
CA LYS A 11 2.59 0.25 -16.13
C LYS A 11 2.46 0.75 -14.69
N PHE A 12 3.52 0.61 -13.88
CA PHE A 12 3.55 1.07 -12.50
C PHE A 12 3.33 2.58 -12.39
N PHE A 13 4.16 3.38 -13.07
CA PHE A 13 4.08 4.84 -13.04
C PHE A 13 2.81 5.37 -13.71
N GLY A 14 2.33 4.73 -14.78
CA GLY A 14 1.08 5.10 -15.43
C GLY A 14 -0.12 4.91 -14.49
N GLY A 15 -0.23 3.75 -13.84
CA GLY A 15 -1.29 3.49 -12.86
C GLY A 15 -1.19 4.40 -11.64
N PHE A 16 0.04 4.58 -11.11
CA PHE A 16 0.29 5.46 -9.98
C PHE A 16 -0.08 6.92 -10.28
N ALA A 17 0.30 7.45 -11.44
CA ALA A 17 0.02 8.85 -11.81
C ALA A 17 -1.49 9.14 -11.91
N VAL A 18 -2.26 8.21 -12.49
CA VAL A 18 -3.71 8.35 -12.60
C VAL A 18 -4.35 8.43 -11.20
N VAL A 19 -3.93 7.56 -10.28
CA VAL A 19 -4.46 7.53 -8.92
C VAL A 19 -4.00 8.72 -8.10
N PHE A 20 -2.73 9.13 -8.22
CA PHE A 20 -2.20 10.32 -7.58
C PHE A 20 -2.99 11.57 -7.97
N LEU A 21 -3.25 11.77 -9.26
CA LEU A 21 -4.06 12.89 -9.75
C LEU A 21 -5.49 12.83 -9.23
N ASN A 22 -6.09 11.64 -9.18
CA ASN A 22 -7.46 11.47 -8.69
C ASN A 22 -7.58 11.80 -7.20
N ILE A 23 -6.64 11.31 -6.37
CA ILE A 23 -6.59 11.60 -4.94
C ILE A 23 -6.32 13.09 -4.72
N ALA A 24 -5.35 13.67 -5.44
CA ALA A 24 -5.04 15.09 -5.32
C ALA A 24 -6.27 15.96 -5.63
N TYR A 25 -6.99 15.64 -6.72
CA TYR A 25 -8.23 16.32 -7.07
C TYR A 25 -9.27 16.24 -5.95
N LEU A 26 -9.49 15.05 -5.38
CA LEU A 26 -10.48 14.84 -4.32
C LEU A 26 -10.09 15.58 -3.03
N VAL A 27 -8.86 15.42 -2.55
CA VAL A 27 -8.40 16.00 -1.28
C VAL A 27 -8.31 17.52 -1.36
N ILE A 28 -7.78 18.08 -2.46
CA ILE A 28 -7.74 19.53 -2.67
C ILE A 28 -9.16 20.09 -2.76
N GLY A 29 -10.08 19.38 -3.42
CA GLY A 29 -11.48 19.78 -3.50
C GLY A 29 -12.14 19.85 -2.13
N ILE A 30 -11.93 18.84 -1.27
CA ILE A 30 -12.45 18.83 0.10
C ILE A 30 -11.79 19.94 0.93
N TRP A 31 -10.48 20.11 0.82
CA TRP A 31 -9.73 21.14 1.55
C TRP A 31 -10.26 22.55 1.24
N PHE A 32 -10.46 22.83 -0.04
CA PHE A 32 -10.99 24.10 -0.50
C PHE A 32 -12.44 24.32 -0.04
N LEU A 33 -13.28 23.28 -0.13
CA LEU A 33 -14.67 23.34 0.33
C LEU A 33 -14.74 23.60 1.84
N LEU A 34 -13.90 22.93 2.64
CA LEU A 34 -13.81 23.14 4.09
C LEU A 34 -13.34 24.56 4.44
N GLY A 35 -12.30 25.05 3.77
CA GLY A 35 -11.78 26.40 3.95
C GLY A 35 -12.81 27.49 3.64
N VAL A 36 -13.54 27.34 2.53
CA VAL A 36 -14.54 28.33 2.10
C VAL A 36 -15.83 28.25 2.94
N LYS A 37 -16.34 27.05 3.20
CA LYS A 37 -17.66 26.87 3.84
C LYS A 37 -17.61 26.94 5.36
N PHE A 38 -16.55 26.45 5.98
CA PHE A 38 -16.43 26.34 7.42
C PHE A 38 -15.32 27.23 8.00
N GLY A 39 -14.51 27.90 7.16
CA GLY A 39 -13.39 28.73 7.60
C GLY A 39 -12.20 27.92 8.14
N VAL A 40 -12.25 26.58 8.03
CA VAL A 40 -11.21 25.69 8.55
C VAL A 40 -10.21 25.39 7.45
N TRP A 41 -9.03 25.98 7.56
CA TRP A 41 -7.89 25.74 6.67
C TRP A 41 -6.92 24.78 7.36
N ALA A 42 -7.07 23.49 7.10
CA ALA A 42 -6.21 22.43 7.64
C ALA A 42 -5.18 21.99 6.57
N PRO A 43 -4.02 22.65 6.44
CA PRO A 43 -2.99 22.29 5.45
C PRO A 43 -2.43 20.88 5.67
N GLU A 44 -2.54 20.34 6.89
CA GLU A 44 -2.11 18.99 7.25
C GLU A 44 -2.85 17.93 6.43
N MET A 45 -4.10 18.21 6.04
CA MET A 45 -4.89 17.33 5.19
C MET A 45 -4.28 17.13 3.79
N LEU A 46 -3.49 18.09 3.30
CA LEU A 46 -2.81 17.94 2.01
C LEU A 46 -1.72 16.86 2.05
N LEU A 47 -1.13 16.59 3.22
CA LEU A 47 -0.14 15.51 3.38
C LEU A 47 -0.77 14.13 3.19
N SER A 48 -2.09 13.99 3.39
CA SER A 48 -2.81 12.74 3.10
C SER A 48 -2.74 12.36 1.63
N ILE A 49 -2.57 13.31 0.70
CA ILE A 49 -2.41 13.01 -0.73
C ILE A 49 -1.19 12.11 -0.93
N ILE A 50 -0.06 12.48 -0.30
CA ILE A 50 1.20 11.74 -0.39
C ILE A 50 1.04 10.37 0.28
N MET A 51 0.47 10.34 1.49
CA MET A 51 0.32 9.10 2.26
C MET A 51 -0.62 8.10 1.59
N ILE A 52 -1.79 8.52 1.11
CA ILE A 52 -2.74 7.62 0.42
C ILE A 52 -2.13 7.13 -0.89
N SER A 53 -1.49 8.00 -1.66
CA SER A 53 -0.84 7.63 -2.92
C SER A 53 0.31 6.64 -2.68
N PHE A 54 1.09 6.83 -1.62
CA PHE A 54 2.14 5.90 -1.21
C PHE A 54 1.58 4.53 -0.85
N THR A 55 0.54 4.46 -0.03
CA THR A 55 -0.14 3.19 0.30
C THR A 55 -0.66 2.50 -0.95
N PHE A 56 -1.24 3.25 -1.89
CA PHE A 56 -1.65 2.71 -3.18
C PHE A 56 -0.47 2.17 -3.98
N ALA A 57 0.66 2.90 -4.06
CA ALA A 57 1.85 2.46 -4.78
C ALA A 57 2.38 1.11 -4.25
N VAL A 58 2.41 0.95 -2.93
CA VAL A 58 2.80 -0.30 -2.28
C VAL A 58 1.86 -1.44 -2.66
N LEU A 59 0.53 -1.25 -2.57
CA LEU A 59 -0.42 -2.28 -2.98
C LEU A 59 -0.36 -2.58 -4.48
N TYR A 60 -0.15 -1.55 -5.30
CA TYR A 60 -0.08 -1.70 -6.75
C TYR A 60 1.15 -2.49 -7.20
N SER A 61 2.28 -2.34 -6.51
CA SER A 61 3.46 -3.17 -6.74
C SER A 61 3.18 -4.67 -6.51
N LEU A 62 2.41 -4.99 -5.47
CA LEU A 62 1.97 -6.36 -5.19
C LEU A 62 0.99 -6.88 -6.27
N ILE A 63 0.02 -6.06 -6.70
CA ILE A 63 -0.91 -6.42 -7.78
C ILE A 63 -0.15 -6.76 -9.06
N ILE A 64 0.89 -5.99 -9.41
CA ILE A 64 1.71 -6.26 -10.59
C ILE A 64 2.43 -7.60 -10.45
N LEU A 65 3.05 -7.88 -9.30
CA LEU A 65 3.75 -9.14 -9.04
C LEU A 65 2.78 -10.34 -9.16
N VAL A 66 1.66 -10.29 -8.44
CA VAL A 66 0.66 -11.36 -8.46
C VAL A 66 0.08 -11.53 -9.85
N GLY A 67 -0.12 -10.44 -10.60
CA GLY A 67 -0.59 -10.47 -11.99
C GLY A 67 0.36 -11.18 -12.94
N ILE A 68 1.67 -11.01 -12.77
CA ILE A 68 2.69 -11.72 -13.55
C ILE A 68 2.77 -13.21 -13.15
N LEU A 69 2.53 -13.53 -11.88
CA LEU A 69 2.50 -14.92 -11.40
C LEU A 69 1.28 -15.67 -11.92
N THR A 70 0.08 -15.12 -11.71
CA THR A 70 -1.20 -15.74 -12.05
C THR A 70 -1.60 -15.60 -13.51
N ARG A 71 -0.90 -14.78 -14.30
CA ARG A 71 -1.22 -14.47 -15.71
C ARG A 71 -2.63 -13.89 -15.92
N SER A 72 -3.28 -13.43 -14.85
CA SER A 72 -4.63 -12.85 -14.87
C SER A 72 -4.66 -11.58 -14.03
N SER A 73 -4.96 -10.44 -14.68
CA SER A 73 -5.03 -9.15 -13.99
C SER A 73 -6.21 -9.08 -13.02
N ILE A 74 -7.30 -9.80 -13.30
CA ILE A 74 -8.50 -9.80 -12.47
C ILE A 74 -8.25 -10.60 -11.19
N LEU A 75 -7.68 -11.81 -11.32
CA LEU A 75 -7.37 -12.65 -10.16
C LEU A 75 -6.35 -11.98 -9.24
N ALA A 76 -5.34 -11.30 -9.81
CA ALA A 76 -4.37 -10.55 -9.02
C ALA A 76 -5.01 -9.41 -8.22
N MET A 77 -5.93 -8.68 -8.84
CA MET A 77 -6.67 -7.62 -8.15
C MET A 77 -7.54 -8.19 -7.03
N MET A 78 -8.32 -9.25 -7.30
CA MET A 78 -9.18 -9.89 -6.31
C MET A 78 -8.39 -10.45 -5.12
N LEU A 79 -7.29 -11.16 -5.38
CA LEU A 79 -6.43 -11.72 -4.33
C LEU A 79 -5.78 -10.62 -3.48
N THR A 80 -5.28 -9.55 -4.13
CA THR A 80 -4.65 -8.45 -3.38
C THR A 80 -5.68 -7.72 -2.51
N TYR A 81 -6.91 -7.52 -2.99
CA TYR A 81 -7.98 -6.95 -2.18
C TYR A 81 -8.41 -7.87 -1.04
N LEU A 82 -8.48 -9.18 -1.26
CA LEU A 82 -8.77 -10.15 -0.21
C LEU A 82 -7.71 -10.07 0.90
N ILE A 83 -6.43 -10.05 0.52
CA ILE A 83 -5.30 -9.91 1.44
C ILE A 83 -5.38 -8.58 2.20
N PHE A 84 -5.69 -7.48 1.51
CA PHE A 84 -5.80 -6.16 2.13
C PHE A 84 -6.97 -6.07 3.12
N PHE A 85 -8.18 -6.45 2.70
CA PHE A 85 -9.39 -6.22 3.49
C PHE A 85 -9.54 -7.21 4.65
N ILE A 86 -9.07 -8.45 4.48
CA ILE A 86 -9.24 -9.51 5.50
C ILE A 86 -7.96 -9.67 6.32
N LEU A 87 -6.81 -9.75 5.67
CA LEU A 87 -5.55 -10.12 6.33
C LEU A 87 -4.93 -8.92 7.06
N SER A 88 -5.05 -7.70 6.52
CA SER A 88 -4.46 -6.51 7.16
C SER A 88 -5.06 -6.18 8.53
N PRO A 89 -6.40 -6.20 8.74
CA PRO A 89 -6.97 -5.98 10.07
C PRO A 89 -6.64 -7.11 11.04
N VAL A 90 -6.64 -8.38 10.57
CA VAL A 90 -6.29 -9.55 11.38
C VAL A 90 -4.86 -9.45 11.90
N LEU A 91 -3.92 -8.99 11.08
CA LEU A 91 -2.52 -8.79 11.47
C LEU A 91 -2.33 -7.70 12.53
N VAL A 92 -3.15 -6.64 12.53
CA VAL A 92 -3.10 -5.60 13.58
C VAL A 92 -3.56 -6.15 14.93
N PHE A 93 -4.42 -7.15 14.92
CA PHE A 93 -4.85 -7.85 16.14
C PHE A 93 -3.96 -9.03 16.52
N ARG A 94 -2.78 -9.21 15.89
CA ARG A 94 -1.86 -10.33 16.14
C ARG A 94 -1.61 -10.56 17.63
N ASP A 95 -1.38 -9.50 18.39
CA ASP A 95 -1.00 -9.60 19.81
C ASP A 95 -2.20 -10.03 20.67
N LYS A 96 -3.43 -9.70 20.25
CA LYS A 96 -4.64 -10.19 20.91
C LYS A 96 -4.97 -11.63 20.52
N ILE A 97 -4.63 -12.03 19.29
CA ILE A 97 -4.88 -13.37 18.77
C ILE A 97 -3.85 -14.37 19.32
N SER A 98 -2.57 -13.99 19.44
CA SER A 98 -1.51 -14.83 20.01
C SER A 98 -1.79 -15.16 21.48
N ILE A 99 -2.24 -14.17 22.26
CA ILE A 99 -2.66 -14.35 23.66
C ILE A 99 -3.87 -15.31 23.79
N LEU A 100 -4.72 -15.41 22.76
CA LEU A 100 -5.90 -16.29 22.77
C LEU A 100 -5.62 -17.71 22.27
N LEU A 101 -4.56 -17.90 21.48
CA LEU A 101 -4.27 -19.18 20.80
C LEU A 101 -3.04 -19.93 21.34
N ASP A 102 -2.18 -19.28 22.15
CA ASP A 102 -1.11 -19.90 22.96
C ASP A 102 -0.31 -21.00 22.22
N SER A 103 0.00 -20.75 20.93
CA SER A 103 0.62 -21.72 20.03
C SER A 103 1.72 -21.09 19.18
N ASP A 104 2.95 -21.56 19.37
CA ASP A 104 4.17 -21.10 18.67
C ASP A 104 4.06 -21.14 17.13
N PHE A 105 3.27 -22.06 16.59
CA PHE A 105 3.07 -22.18 15.14
C PHE A 105 2.26 -21.02 14.56
N THR A 106 1.27 -20.53 15.32
CA THR A 106 0.42 -19.41 14.88
C THR A 106 1.21 -18.12 14.88
N GLU A 107 2.10 -17.94 15.86
CA GLU A 107 3.00 -16.78 15.96
C GLU A 107 4.00 -16.75 14.80
N TYR A 108 4.68 -17.87 14.51
CA TYR A 108 5.60 -17.97 13.36
C TYR A 108 4.90 -17.78 12.00
N LEU A 109 3.68 -18.31 11.83
CA LEU A 109 2.91 -18.14 10.60
C LEU A 109 2.46 -16.69 10.41
N LEU A 110 1.99 -16.04 11.48
CA LEU A 110 1.57 -14.64 11.47
C LEU A 110 2.77 -13.70 11.25
N ASP A 111 3.93 -13.98 11.83
CA ASP A 111 5.16 -13.22 11.60
C ASP A 111 5.68 -13.35 10.17
N GLY A 112 5.63 -14.56 9.62
CA GLY A 112 5.95 -14.80 8.21
C GLY A 112 5.03 -14.01 7.27
N LEU A 113 3.72 -14.04 7.53
CA LEU A 113 2.74 -13.26 6.78
C LEU A 113 2.92 -11.75 6.99
N TYR A 114 3.26 -11.30 8.19
CA TYR A 114 3.49 -9.88 8.52
C TYR A 114 4.66 -9.27 7.74
N TYR A 115 5.72 -10.04 7.48
CA TYR A 115 6.83 -9.57 6.61
C TYR A 115 6.52 -9.65 5.12
N ILE A 116 5.61 -10.54 4.71
CA ILE A 116 5.21 -10.75 3.31
C ILE A 116 4.06 -9.80 2.88
N ILE A 117 3.25 -9.33 3.83
CA ILE A 117 2.08 -8.50 3.57
C ILE A 117 2.41 -7.03 3.84
N PRO A 118 2.05 -6.10 2.93
CA PRO A 118 2.31 -4.69 3.15
C PRO A 118 1.54 -4.17 4.38
N LYS A 119 2.22 -3.41 5.24
CA LYS A 119 1.71 -2.84 6.50
C LYS A 119 0.74 -1.66 6.28
N THR A 120 -0.25 -1.88 5.46
CA THR A 120 -1.15 -0.81 4.99
C THR A 120 -2.08 -0.26 6.08
N ALA A 121 -2.45 -1.08 7.08
CA ALA A 121 -3.22 -0.61 8.22
C ALA A 121 -2.43 0.39 9.10
N GLU A 122 -1.13 0.15 9.32
CA GLU A 122 -0.26 1.07 10.05
C GLU A 122 -0.04 2.38 9.26
N LEU A 123 0.03 2.32 7.92
CA LEU A 123 0.07 3.53 7.10
C LEU A 123 -1.23 4.35 7.18
N SER A 124 -2.37 3.68 7.41
CA SER A 124 -3.67 4.33 7.62
C SER A 124 -3.74 5.05 8.96
N THR A 125 -3.23 4.45 10.04
CA THR A 125 -3.17 5.10 11.36
C THR A 125 -2.24 6.31 11.34
N ILE A 126 -1.07 6.21 10.69
CA ILE A 126 -0.16 7.35 10.50
C ILE A 126 -0.85 8.47 9.72
N ASN A 127 -1.58 8.15 8.64
CA ASN A 127 -2.32 9.17 7.89
C ASN A 127 -3.32 9.91 8.80
N MET A 128 -4.06 9.17 9.62
CA MET A 128 -5.03 9.75 10.54
C MET A 128 -4.37 10.65 11.59
N ASN A 129 -3.19 10.27 12.11
CA ASN A 129 -2.43 11.10 13.04
C ASN A 129 -1.90 12.38 12.37
N VAL A 130 -1.42 12.28 11.12
CA VAL A 130 -0.94 13.42 10.33
C VAL A 130 -2.08 14.40 10.04
N VAL A 131 -3.28 13.91 9.66
CA VAL A 131 -4.46 14.77 9.43
C VAL A 131 -4.91 15.51 10.69
N GLN A 132 -4.77 14.86 11.86
CA GLN A 132 -5.11 15.47 13.15
C GLN A 132 -4.03 16.42 13.67
N GLY A 133 -2.90 16.57 12.97
CA GLY A 133 -1.79 17.40 13.40
C GLY A 133 -0.95 16.78 14.54
N LEU A 134 -1.14 15.50 14.83
CA LEU A 134 -0.40 14.77 15.88
C LEU A 134 1.02 14.38 15.43
N GLY A 135 1.32 14.48 14.13
CA GLY A 135 2.64 14.17 13.57
C GLY A 135 2.82 12.69 13.23
N ILE A 136 4.08 12.28 13.00
CA ILE A 136 4.47 10.90 12.71
C ILE A 136 5.22 10.35 13.92
N ASP A 137 4.57 9.48 14.68
CA ASP A 137 5.15 8.86 15.87
C ASP A 137 6.17 7.76 15.50
N GLU A 138 5.87 7.00 14.44
CA GLU A 138 6.68 5.85 14.02
C GLU A 138 6.96 5.88 12.51
N TYR A 139 8.24 5.97 12.16
CA TYR A 139 8.70 5.93 10.76
C TYR A 139 8.92 4.50 10.23
N GLN A 140 8.96 3.50 11.12
CA GLN A 140 9.22 2.11 10.77
C GLN A 140 8.24 1.58 9.69
N PRO A 141 6.91 1.80 9.78
CA PRO A 141 5.97 1.26 8.80
C PRO A 141 6.16 1.83 7.39
N ILE A 142 6.58 3.10 7.30
CA ILE A 142 6.88 3.79 6.04
C ILE A 142 8.10 3.14 5.38
N ILE A 143 9.18 2.95 6.14
CA ILE A 143 10.43 2.37 5.62
C ILE A 143 10.21 0.92 5.18
N THR A 144 9.54 0.09 6.01
CA THR A 144 9.29 -1.31 5.67
C THR A 144 8.41 -1.45 4.42
N SER A 145 7.39 -0.58 4.29
CA SER A 145 6.50 -0.60 3.12
C SER A 145 7.21 -0.12 1.86
N PHE A 146 8.12 0.85 1.98
CA PHE A 146 8.93 1.33 0.85
C PHE A 146 9.91 0.26 0.37
N LEU A 147 10.60 -0.42 1.30
CA LEU A 147 11.48 -1.55 0.97
C LEU A 147 10.68 -2.69 0.32
N PHE A 148 9.50 -3.01 0.86
CA PHE A 148 8.60 -4.01 0.28
C PHE A 148 8.20 -3.67 -1.16
N MET A 149 7.83 -2.42 -1.43
CA MET A 149 7.51 -1.94 -2.78
C MET A 149 8.69 -2.11 -3.74
N ILE A 150 9.91 -1.74 -3.33
CA ILE A 150 11.11 -1.91 -4.15
C ILE A 150 11.37 -3.40 -4.43
N LEU A 151 11.30 -4.24 -3.40
CA LEU A 151 11.54 -5.68 -3.52
C LEU A 151 10.53 -6.34 -4.45
N THR A 152 9.23 -6.06 -4.28
CA THR A 152 8.16 -6.62 -5.13
C THR A 152 8.25 -6.16 -6.58
N LEU A 153 8.63 -4.90 -6.84
CA LEU A 153 8.90 -4.42 -8.20
C LEU A 153 10.14 -5.09 -8.80
N ALA A 154 11.23 -5.24 -8.04
CA ALA A 154 12.44 -5.92 -8.50
C ALA A 154 12.17 -7.41 -8.81
N LEU A 155 11.40 -8.09 -7.96
CA LEU A 155 10.92 -9.46 -8.21
C LEU A 155 10.04 -9.54 -9.45
N SER A 156 9.15 -8.57 -9.64
CA SER A 156 8.31 -8.50 -10.84
C SER A 156 9.14 -8.40 -12.12
N ILE A 157 10.16 -7.54 -12.13
CA ILE A 157 11.08 -7.36 -13.27
C ILE A 157 11.87 -8.63 -13.53
N THR A 158 12.44 -9.25 -12.50
CA THR A 158 13.25 -10.47 -12.65
C THR A 158 12.42 -11.67 -13.12
N ILE A 159 11.23 -11.88 -12.57
CA ILE A 159 10.33 -12.98 -12.98
C ILE A 159 9.84 -12.77 -14.42
N PHE A 160 9.52 -11.54 -14.80
CA PHE A 160 9.09 -11.21 -16.16
C PHE A 160 10.23 -11.30 -17.19
N SER A 161 11.48 -11.07 -16.77
CA SER A 161 12.65 -11.28 -17.63
C SER A 161 12.92 -12.75 -17.93
N LYS A 162 12.60 -13.67 -17.01
CA LYS A 162 12.83 -15.11 -17.15
C LYS A 162 11.68 -15.86 -17.82
N LYS A 163 10.45 -15.32 -17.80
CA LYS A 163 9.31 -15.92 -18.50
C LYS A 163 9.33 -15.46 -19.96
N ASP A 164 9.51 -16.38 -20.90
CA ASP A 164 9.33 -16.08 -22.32
C ASP A 164 7.87 -15.75 -22.61
N TYR A 165 7.65 -14.51 -23.02
CA TYR A 165 6.44 -14.00 -23.65
C TYR A 165 6.83 -13.50 -25.04
#